data_AF-A0A2G2QFV5-F1
#
_entry.id   AF-A0A2G2QFV5-F1
#
_cell.length_a   1.000
_cell.length_b   1.000
_cell.length_c   1.000
_cell.angle_alpha   90.00
_cell.angle_beta   90.00
_cell.angle_gamma   90.00
#
_symmetry.space_group_name_H-M   'P 1'
#
loop_
_entity.id
_entity.type
_entity.pdbx_description
1 polymer ?
#
loop_
_entity_poly.entity_id
_entity_poly.type
_entity_poly.pdbx_seq_one_letter_code
_entity_poly.pdbx_strand_id
1 'polypeptide(L)'
;MDHNIKFLQKLRTDIRNSGRVYISYDGVLRSHRATSVKAASIGKTNLVGVYNAQSTDSDIIDDCLWFINQYDKSKVEQGRVLDQKMDLAE
;
A
#
# COMPACT_ATOMS: atom_id res chain seq x y z
N MET A 1 8.93 4.53 17.39
CA MET A 1 7.74 5.22 16.81
C MET A 1 8.11 6.02 15.55
N ASP A 2 9.34 5.90 15.05
CA ASP A 2 9.96 6.88 14.15
C ASP A 2 9.82 6.57 12.66
N HIS A 3 9.47 5.33 12.30
CA HIS A 3 9.33 4.91 10.91
C HIS A 3 8.11 5.54 10.24
N ASN A 4 7.00 5.73 10.96
CA ASN A 4 5.77 6.32 10.42
C ASN A 4 5.94 7.82 10.14
N ILE A 5 6.67 8.53 11.02
CA ILE A 5 6.92 9.97 10.86
C ILE A 5 7.80 10.25 9.64
N LYS A 6 8.86 9.45 9.42
CA LYS A 6 9.73 9.59 8.24
C LYS A 6 8.99 9.28 6.93
N PHE A 7 8.08 8.31 6.94
CA PHE A 7 7.25 7.98 5.79
C PHE A 7 6.32 9.14 5.43
N LEU A 8 5.59 9.67 6.41
CA LEU A 8 4.67 10.80 6.19
C LEU A 8 5.40 12.05 5.72
N GLN A 9 6.55 12.39 6.32
CA GLN A 9 7.35 13.54 5.89
C GLN A 9 7.81 13.42 4.43
N LYS A 10 8.25 12.22 4.03
CA LYS A 10 8.62 11.94 2.63
C LYS A 10 7.41 12.08 1.71
N LEU A 11 6.27 11.50 2.09
CA LEU A 11 5.05 11.55 1.31
C LEU A 11 4.55 13.00 1.13
N ARG A 12 4.56 13.81 2.19
CA ARG A 12 4.23 15.24 2.14
C ARG A 12 5.16 16.00 1.21
N THR A 13 6.45 15.69 1.24
CA THR A 13 7.44 16.28 0.32
C THR A 13 7.15 15.89 -1.13
N ASP A 14 6.82 14.63 -1.39
CA ASP A 14 6.48 14.14 -2.72
C ASP A 14 5.16 14.75 -3.25
N ILE A 15 4.15 14.91 -2.39
CA ILE A 15 2.87 15.58 -2.70
C ILE A 15 3.13 17.04 -3.06
N ARG A 16 3.95 17.74 -2.29
CA ARG A 16 4.29 19.14 -2.57
C ARG A 16 4.95 19.31 -3.94
N ASN A 17 5.79 18.36 -4.34
CA ASN A 17 6.53 18.41 -5.60
C ASN A 17 5.73 17.93 -6.82
N SER A 18 4.75 17.03 -6.63
CA SER A 18 4.07 16.34 -7.75
C SER A 18 2.54 16.54 -7.75
N GLY A 19 1.99 17.23 -6.75
CA GLY A 19 0.56 17.42 -6.51
C GLY A 19 -0.16 16.17 -5.96
N ARG A 20 0.23 14.97 -6.42
CA ARG A 20 -0.37 13.68 -6.04
C ARG A 20 0.70 12.60 -5.89
N VAL A 21 0.46 11.68 -4.96
CA VAL A 21 1.34 10.54 -4.67
C VAL A 21 0.50 9.28 -4.54
N TYR A 22 1.00 8.20 -5.12
CA TYR A 22 0.43 6.87 -5.07
C TYR A 22 1.14 6.08 -3.98
N ILE A 23 0.39 5.42 -3.12
CA ILE A 23 0.95 4.49 -2.14
C ILE A 23 0.63 3.07 -2.59
N SER A 24 1.65 2.22 -2.63
CA SER A 24 1.50 0.79 -2.87
C SER A 24 2.03 -0.05 -1.73
N TYR A 25 1.47 -1.23 -1.55
CA TYR A 25 1.90 -2.23 -0.58
C TYR A 25 2.12 -3.58 -1.28
N ASP A 26 3.34 -4.10 -1.14
CA ASP A 26 3.74 -5.43 -1.60
C ASP A 26 4.70 -6.06 -0.56
N GLY A 27 4.22 -6.11 0.69
CA GLY A 27 5.03 -6.44 1.88
C GLY A 27 5.72 -5.24 2.54
N VAL A 28 5.94 -4.13 1.81
CA VAL A 28 6.43 -2.85 2.35
C VAL A 28 5.69 -1.69 1.71
N LEU A 29 5.32 -0.68 2.49
CA LEU A 29 4.72 0.56 2.00
C LEU A 29 5.71 1.38 1.16
N ARG A 30 5.30 1.79 -0.03
CA ARG A 30 6.11 2.60 -0.95
C ARG A 30 5.30 3.77 -1.49
N SER A 31 5.90 4.96 -1.51
CA SER A 31 5.36 6.16 -2.14
C SER A 31 5.91 6.33 -3.56
N HIS A 32 5.03 6.66 -4.50
CA HIS A 32 5.35 6.90 -5.90
C HIS A 32 4.77 8.24 -6.35
N ARG A 33 5.61 9.12 -6.88
CA ARG A 33 5.13 10.37 -7.49
C ARG A 33 4.27 10.07 -8.70
N ALA A 34 3.26 10.89 -8.95
CA ALA A 34 2.38 10.74 -10.11
C ALA A 34 3.10 10.69 -11.46
N THR A 35 4.24 11.38 -11.57
CA THR A 35 5.08 11.41 -12.77
C THR A 35 5.97 10.18 -12.95
N SER A 36 5.99 9.26 -11.97
CA SER A 36 6.83 8.07 -12.05
C SER A 36 6.19 6.98 -12.91
N VAL A 37 6.96 6.39 -13.83
CA VAL A 37 6.54 5.20 -14.59
C VAL A 37 6.09 4.08 -13.66
N LYS A 38 6.71 3.96 -12.48
CA LYS A 38 6.32 2.98 -11.47
C LYS A 38 4.90 3.18 -10.97
N ALA A 39 4.39 4.41 -10.88
CA ALA A 39 3.02 4.68 -10.47
C ALA A 39 2.00 4.12 -11.48
N ALA A 40 2.33 4.19 -12.78
CA ALA A 40 1.50 3.62 -13.84
C ALA A 40 1.52 2.08 -13.87
N SER A 41 2.56 1.46 -13.30
CA SER A 41 2.70 0.00 -13.22
C SER A 41 2.21 -0.61 -11.89
N ILE A 42 1.67 0.19 -10.96
CA ILE A 42 1.12 -0.36 -9.71
C ILE A 42 -0.14 -1.16 -10.06
N GLY A 43 -0.09 -2.48 -9.84
CA GLY A 43 -1.26 -3.35 -9.98
C GLY A 43 -2.36 -2.94 -8.99
N LYS A 44 -3.62 -3.02 -9.42
CA LYS A 44 -4.79 -2.64 -8.59
C LYS A 44 -4.82 -3.35 -7.23
N THR A 45 -4.31 -4.57 -7.16
CA THR A 45 -4.23 -5.39 -5.95
C THR A 45 -3.19 -4.92 -4.94
N ASN A 46 -2.25 -4.07 -5.36
CA ASN A 46 -1.15 -3.58 -4.54
C ASN A 46 -1.26 -2.07 -4.30
N LEU A 47 -2.26 -1.40 -4.89
CA LEU A 47 -2.50 0.03 -4.71
C LEU A 47 -3.29 0.25 -3.42
N VAL A 48 -2.66 0.91 -2.44
CA VAL A 48 -3.33 1.33 -1.20
C VAL A 48 -4.25 2.50 -1.50
N GLY A 49 -3.74 3.54 -2.16
CA GLY A 49 -4.50 4.75 -2.42
C GLY A 49 -3.70 5.84 -3.11
N VAL A 50 -4.39 6.92 -3.46
CA VAL A 50 -3.81 8.11 -4.11
C VAL A 50 -4.11 9.32 -3.24
N TYR A 51 -3.07 9.99 -2.79
CA TYR A 51 -3.15 11.07 -1.81
C TYR A 51 -2.61 12.37 -2.38
N ASN A 52 -3.18 13.47 -1.90
CA ASN A 52 -2.83 14.82 -2.36
C ASN A 52 -2.73 15.76 -1.14
N ALA A 53 -2.59 17.07 -1.38
CA ALA A 53 -2.44 18.05 -0.31
C ALA A 53 -3.65 18.14 0.64
N GLN A 54 -4.83 17.64 0.23
CA GLN A 54 -6.06 17.63 1.03
C GLN A 54 -6.17 16.40 1.93
N SER A 55 -5.40 15.33 1.67
CA SER A 55 -5.40 14.13 2.51
C SER A 55 -4.77 14.44 3.87
N THR A 56 -5.39 14.01 4.97
CA THR A 56 -4.81 14.15 6.32
C THR A 56 -3.86 13.00 6.62
N ASP A 57 -2.91 13.22 7.54
CA ASP A 57 -1.95 12.17 7.92
C ASP A 57 -2.66 10.96 8.54
N SER A 58 -3.76 11.20 9.28
CA SER A 58 -4.59 10.17 9.89
C SER A 58 -5.27 9.30 8.84
N ASP A 59 -5.90 9.89 7.81
CA ASP A 59 -6.55 9.12 6.74
C ASP A 59 -5.54 8.22 6.02
N ILE A 60 -4.36 8.77 5.70
CA ILE A 60 -3.29 8.04 5.02
C ILE A 60 -2.83 6.85 5.86
N ILE A 61 -2.63 7.04 7.17
CA ILE A 61 -2.22 5.97 8.07
C ILE A 61 -3.32 4.91 8.18
N ASP A 62 -4.57 5.31 8.36
CA ASP A 62 -5.69 4.39 8.54
C ASP A 62 -5.88 3.50 7.30
N ASP A 63 -5.90 4.10 6.11
CA ASP A 63 -5.95 3.38 4.83
C ASP A 63 -4.77 2.43 4.66
N CYS A 64 -3.55 2.86 5.02
CA CYS A 64 -2.37 2.00 4.97
C CYS A 64 -2.50 0.80 5.92
N LEU A 65 -2.91 1.02 7.17
CA LEU A 65 -3.07 -0.05 8.16
C LEU A 65 -4.18 -1.01 7.77
N TRP A 66 -5.30 -0.48 7.29
CA TRP A 66 -6.42 -1.27 6.80
C TRP A 66 -5.99 -2.14 5.63
N PHE A 67 -5.30 -1.57 4.64
CA PHE A 67 -4.83 -2.31 3.47
C PHE A 67 -3.81 -3.40 3.84
N ILE A 68 -2.87 -3.11 4.74
CA ILE A 68 -1.92 -4.11 5.25
C ILE A 68 -2.67 -5.29 5.89
N ASN A 69 -3.65 -5.00 6.75
CA ASN A 69 -4.43 -6.02 7.44
C ASN A 69 -5.26 -6.87 6.44
N GLN A 70 -5.85 -6.25 5.42
CA GLN A 70 -6.56 -6.97 4.36
C GLN A 70 -5.62 -7.84 3.51
N TYR A 71 -4.45 -7.31 3.14
CA TYR A 71 -3.46 -8.04 2.35
C TYR A 71 -2.93 -9.26 3.12
N ASP A 72 -2.64 -9.11 4.41
CA ASP A 72 -2.20 -10.21 5.29
C ASP A 72 -3.27 -11.31 5.38
N LYS A 73 -4.54 -10.93 5.64
CA LYS A 73 -5.67 -11.87 5.64
C LYS A 73 -5.86 -12.58 4.30
N SER A 74 -5.74 -11.86 3.19
CA SER A 74 -5.90 -12.44 1.85
C SER A 74 -4.77 -13.44 1.53
N LYS A 75 -3.53 -13.16 1.92
CA LYS A 75 -2.40 -14.08 1.77
C LYS A 75 -2.56 -15.33 2.65
N VAL A 76 -3.01 -15.17 3.89
CA VAL A 76 -3.28 -16.30 4.79
C VAL A 76 -4.39 -17.18 4.23
N GLU A 77 -5.49 -16.59 3.73
CA GLU A 77 -6.59 -17.34 3.15
C GLU A 77 -6.18 -18.06 1.86
N GLN A 78 -5.41 -17.40 0.98
CA GLN A 78 -4.87 -18.05 -0.22
C GLN A 78 -3.93 -19.21 0.13
N GLY A 79 -3.10 -19.07 1.17
CA GLY A 79 -2.26 -20.14 1.69
C GLY A 79 -3.08 -21.34 2.18
N ARG A 80 -4.16 -21.10 2.93
CA ARG A 80 -5.08 -22.16 3.40
C ARG A 80 -5.80 -22.88 2.27
N VAL A 81 -6.26 -22.15 1.25
CA VAL A 81 -6.95 -22.75 0.10
C VAL A 81 -6.00 -23.60 -0.75
N LEU A 82 -4.73 -23.21 -0.85
CA LEU A 82 -3.69 -24.02 -1.53
C LEU A 82 -3.39 -25.30 -0.75
N ASP A 83 -3.25 -25.21 0.57
CA ASP A 83 -3.03 -26.35 1.46
C ASP A 83 -4.16 -27.38 1.38
N GLN A 84 -5.42 -26.92 1.45
CA GLN A 84 -6.59 -27.80 1.29
C GLN A 84 -6.68 -28.44 -0.10
N LYS A 85 -6.25 -27.75 -1.15
CA LYS A 85 -6.26 -28.31 -2.51
C LYS A 85 -5.14 -29.32 -2.75
N MET A 86 -4.03 -29.22 -2.02
CA MET A 86 -2.97 -30.23 -2.06
C MET A 86 -3.38 -31.49 -1.29
N ASP A 87 -4.04 -31.35 -0.13
CA ASP A 87 -4.52 -32.48 0.68
C ASP A 87 -5.64 -33.28 -0.01
N LEU A 88 -6.47 -32.62 -0.85
CA LEU A 88 -7.51 -33.26 -1.66
C LEU A 88 -7.01 -33.89 -2.98
N ALA A 89 -5.73 -33.70 -3.32
CA ALA A 89 -5.13 -34.22 -4.55
C ALA A 89 -4.25 -35.47 -4.32
N GLU A 90 -4.20 -35.97 -3.09
CA GLU A 90 -3.50 -37.20 -2.65
C GLU A 90 -4.50 -38.35 -2.43
#